data_AF-A0A9E4ADC9-F1
#
_entry.id   AF-A0A9E4ADC9-F1
#
_cell.length_a   1.000
_cell.length_b   1.000
_cell.length_c   1.000
_cell.angle_alpha   90.00
_cell.angle_beta   90.00
_cell.angle_gamma   90.00
#
_symmetry.space_group_name_H-M   'P 1'
#
loop_
_entity.id
_entity.type
_entity.pdbx_description
1 polymer ?
#
loop_
_entity_poly.entity_id
_entity_poly.type
_entity_poly.pdbx_seq_one_letter_code
_entity_poly.pdbx_strand_id
1 'polypeptide(L)'
;MARTKRSRRSYGAGEWGRNRVRVFPDPKTGLFQIEWRENGRRLTRSLGHRDWARAKRHADEFAAGFVGPEIGGKAEAKPEPLTLEKLFELYGEEVTPTKVARVQHRDRVGTRMFLDFLGRDRRPETLSQRDWDRFIRERRAGRIGPSGKPVSNRTIELDLKFLLAVLNWATKSR
;
A
#
# COMPACT_ATOMS: atom_id res chain seq x y z
N MET A 1 -0.96 27.08 -51.19
CA MET A 1 -1.87 26.40 -50.25
C MET A 1 -1.60 26.89 -48.83
N ALA A 2 -2.53 27.64 -48.26
CA ALA A 2 -2.37 28.27 -46.94
C ALA A 2 -2.41 27.21 -45.83
N ARG A 3 -1.33 27.10 -45.04
CA ARG A 3 -1.30 26.30 -43.80
C ARG A 3 -2.30 26.90 -42.82
N THR A 4 -3.48 26.30 -42.70
CA THR A 4 -4.49 26.66 -41.70
C THR A 4 -3.86 26.59 -40.31
N LYS A 5 -3.64 27.75 -39.68
CA LYS A 5 -3.17 27.88 -38.30
C LYS A 5 -4.26 27.26 -37.41
N ARG A 6 -4.17 25.94 -37.12
CA ARG A 6 -5.04 25.28 -36.13
C ARG A 6 -4.90 26.05 -34.83
N SER A 7 -5.97 26.73 -34.39
CA SER A 7 -5.97 27.47 -33.14
C SER A 7 -5.61 26.47 -32.02
N ARG A 8 -4.40 26.58 -31.46
CA ARG A 8 -3.94 25.78 -30.32
C ARG A 8 -4.67 26.28 -29.09
N ARG A 9 -5.97 25.96 -28.98
CA ARG A 9 -6.76 26.27 -27.79
C ARG A 9 -6.18 25.46 -26.65
N SER A 10 -5.48 26.13 -25.74
CA SER A 10 -5.03 25.53 -24.49
C SER A 10 -5.58 26.32 -23.32
N TYR A 11 -6.00 25.63 -22.29
CA TYR A 11 -6.58 26.23 -21.08
C TYR A 11 -5.80 25.73 -19.88
N GLY A 12 -5.55 26.60 -18.92
CA GLY A 12 -4.88 26.25 -17.68
C GLY A 12 -5.78 26.54 -16.50
N ALA A 13 -6.00 25.54 -15.65
CA ALA A 13 -6.75 25.63 -14.41
C ALA A 13 -5.81 25.47 -13.21
N GLY A 14 -6.17 26.05 -12.07
CA GLY A 14 -5.38 25.98 -10.84
C GLY A 14 -4.18 26.93 -10.75
N GLU A 15 -3.61 26.99 -9.55
CA GLU A 15 -2.48 27.83 -9.14
C GLU A 15 -1.14 27.18 -9.47
N TRP A 16 -0.17 27.99 -9.90
CA TRP A 16 1.17 27.54 -10.23
C TRP A 16 1.89 27.02 -8.97
N GLY A 17 2.53 25.85 -9.06
CA GLY A 17 3.23 25.21 -7.94
C GLY A 17 2.35 24.45 -6.94
N ARG A 18 1.01 24.47 -7.09
CA ARG A 18 0.07 23.73 -6.25
C ARG A 18 -0.70 22.69 -7.05
N ASN A 19 -1.55 23.16 -7.95
CA ASN A 19 -2.57 22.35 -8.61
C ASN A 19 -2.71 22.70 -10.10
N ARG A 20 -1.61 23.14 -10.72
CA ARG A 20 -1.65 23.61 -12.09
C ARG A 20 -1.91 22.45 -13.04
N VAL A 21 -3.04 22.57 -13.74
CA VAL A 21 -3.48 21.63 -14.77
C VAL A 21 -3.57 22.37 -16.09
N ARG A 22 -3.12 21.75 -17.17
CA ARG A 22 -3.21 22.29 -18.52
C ARG A 22 -3.95 21.34 -19.44
N VAL A 23 -4.89 21.88 -20.20
CA VAL A 23 -5.59 21.16 -21.26
C VAL A 23 -5.19 21.68 -22.62
N PHE A 24 -4.89 20.79 -23.54
CA PHE A 24 -4.53 21.12 -24.91
C PHE A 24 -4.91 19.97 -25.88
N PRO A 25 -5.13 20.26 -27.16
CA PRO A 25 -5.39 19.24 -28.16
C PRO A 25 -4.09 18.54 -28.55
N ASP A 26 -4.12 17.22 -28.62
CA ASP A 26 -3.07 16.41 -29.24
C ASP A 26 -2.89 16.85 -30.70
N PRO A 27 -1.65 17.21 -31.12
CA PRO A 27 -1.41 17.73 -32.45
C PRO A 27 -1.68 16.72 -33.57
N LYS A 28 -1.59 15.41 -33.29
CA LYS A 28 -1.80 14.31 -34.24
C LYS A 28 -3.26 13.91 -34.31
N THR A 29 -3.90 13.68 -33.15
CA THR A 29 -5.25 13.09 -33.08
C THR A 29 -6.37 14.13 -32.91
N GLY A 30 -6.03 15.35 -32.47
CA GLY A 30 -6.98 16.40 -32.14
C GLY A 30 -7.79 16.14 -30.85
N LEU A 31 -7.53 15.03 -30.15
CA LEU A 31 -8.16 14.71 -28.87
C LEU A 31 -7.59 15.61 -27.78
N PHE A 32 -8.43 16.10 -26.88
CA PHE A 32 -7.94 16.88 -25.76
C PHE A 32 -7.20 16.00 -24.77
N GLN A 33 -6.12 16.53 -24.22
CA GLN A 33 -5.29 15.91 -23.20
C GLN A 33 -5.16 16.86 -22.02
N ILE A 34 -5.02 16.29 -20.84
CA ILE A 34 -4.74 16.99 -19.59
C ILE A 34 -3.30 16.69 -19.18
N GLU A 35 -2.55 17.72 -18.83
CA GLU A 35 -1.18 17.67 -18.30
C GLU A 35 -1.14 18.30 -16.92
N TRP A 36 -0.49 17.63 -15.97
CA TRP A 36 -0.25 18.12 -14.61
C TRP A 36 1.13 17.70 -14.13
N ARG A 37 1.54 18.20 -12.95
CA ARG A 37 2.77 17.78 -12.29
C ARG A 37 2.48 17.09 -10.97
N GLU A 38 3.18 15.99 -10.72
CA GLU A 38 3.11 15.22 -9.48
C GLU A 38 4.54 14.79 -9.10
N ASN A 39 4.96 15.06 -7.86
CA ASN A 39 6.32 14.75 -7.36
C ASN A 39 7.44 15.22 -8.31
N GLY A 40 7.28 16.42 -8.89
CA GLY A 40 8.23 17.00 -9.85
C GLY A 40 8.19 16.40 -11.26
N ARG A 41 7.44 15.32 -11.48
CA ARG A 41 7.26 14.67 -12.79
C ARG A 41 6.06 15.25 -13.51
N ARG A 42 6.17 15.37 -14.82
CA ARG A 42 5.07 15.81 -15.69
C ARG A 42 4.31 14.59 -16.18
N LEU A 43 3.02 14.55 -15.87
CA LEU A 43 2.11 13.49 -16.30
C LEU A 43 1.13 14.05 -17.33
N THR A 44 0.69 13.20 -18.24
CA THR A 44 -0.26 13.56 -19.29
C THR A 44 -1.25 12.43 -19.50
N ARG A 45 -2.53 12.77 -19.65
CA ARG A 45 -3.61 11.83 -19.88
C ARG A 45 -4.52 12.33 -21.00
N SER A 46 -4.86 11.46 -21.95
CA SER A 46 -5.86 11.76 -22.97
C SER A 46 -7.27 11.73 -22.41
N LEU A 47 -8.12 12.70 -22.79
CA LEU A 47 -9.54 12.73 -22.46
C LEU A 47 -10.41 11.93 -23.43
N GLY A 48 -9.85 11.46 -24.54
CA GLY A 48 -10.56 10.63 -25.50
C GLY A 48 -11.66 11.35 -26.31
N HIS A 49 -11.83 12.67 -26.17
CA HIS A 49 -12.82 13.45 -26.92
C HIS A 49 -12.25 14.77 -27.49
N ARG A 50 -12.96 15.33 -28.47
CA ARG A 50 -12.66 16.63 -29.11
C ARG A 50 -13.57 17.77 -28.65
N ASP A 51 -14.39 17.54 -27.63
CA ASP A 51 -15.26 18.57 -27.04
C ASP A 51 -14.46 19.49 -26.11
N TRP A 52 -14.40 20.78 -26.46
CA TRP A 52 -13.65 21.82 -25.74
C TRP A 52 -14.32 22.25 -24.44
N ALA A 53 -15.65 22.40 -24.42
CA ALA A 53 -16.37 22.82 -23.23
C ALA A 53 -16.28 21.75 -22.14
N ARG A 54 -16.40 20.48 -22.55
CA ARG A 54 -16.16 19.32 -21.68
C ARG A 54 -14.71 19.26 -21.18
N ALA A 55 -13.73 19.52 -22.05
CA ALA A 55 -12.32 19.49 -21.67
C ALA A 55 -11.96 20.60 -20.67
N LYS A 56 -12.57 21.78 -20.79
CA LYS A 56 -12.43 22.88 -19.83
C LYS A 56 -12.99 22.51 -18.46
N ARG A 57 -14.21 21.96 -18.41
CA ARG A 57 -14.82 21.48 -17.15
C ARG A 57 -13.97 20.43 -16.47
N HIS A 58 -13.47 19.44 -17.22
CA HIS A 58 -12.55 18.45 -16.67
C HIS A 58 -11.25 19.09 -16.14
N ALA A 59 -10.74 20.15 -16.77
CA ALA A 59 -9.57 20.89 -16.28
C ALA A 59 -9.85 21.56 -14.93
N ASP A 60 -10.99 22.25 -14.83
CA ASP A 60 -11.42 22.97 -13.63
C ASP A 60 -11.72 22.00 -12.48
N GLU A 61 -12.38 20.87 -12.75
CA GLU A 61 -12.61 19.78 -11.80
C GLU A 61 -11.30 19.14 -11.34
N PHE A 62 -10.39 18.84 -12.27
CA PHE A 62 -9.09 18.26 -11.96
C PHE A 62 -8.23 19.23 -11.14
N ALA A 63 -8.26 20.53 -11.43
CA ALA A 63 -7.55 21.52 -10.64
C ALA A 63 -8.21 21.76 -9.27
N ALA A 64 -9.53 21.80 -9.19
CA ALA A 64 -10.27 21.96 -7.94
C ALA A 64 -10.01 20.81 -6.96
N GLY A 65 -9.85 19.57 -7.46
CA GLY A 65 -9.48 18.42 -6.64
C GLY A 65 -8.08 18.46 -6.02
N PHE A 66 -7.29 19.50 -6.32
CA PHE A 66 -5.97 19.73 -5.73
C PHE A 66 -5.93 21.01 -4.86
N VAL A 67 -6.99 21.82 -4.74
CA VAL A 67 -7.04 23.00 -3.84
C VAL A 67 -7.67 22.63 -2.50
N GLY A 68 -6.83 22.44 -1.49
CA GLY A 68 -7.22 22.02 -0.14
C GLY A 68 -6.68 20.62 0.15
N PRO A 69 -6.20 20.33 1.38
CA PRO A 69 -5.63 19.03 1.68
C PRO A 69 -6.73 17.99 1.48
N GLU A 70 -6.54 17.15 0.47
CA GLU A 70 -7.51 16.19 -0.04
C GLU A 70 -8.68 16.84 -0.82
N ILE A 71 -8.93 16.35 -2.04
CA ILE A 71 -10.24 15.82 -2.49
C ILE A 71 -10.12 15.37 -3.96
N GLY A 72 -10.19 14.06 -4.18
CA GLY A 72 -10.31 13.54 -5.55
C GLY A 72 -10.39 12.02 -5.75
N GLY A 73 -10.23 11.20 -4.71
CA GLY A 73 -10.34 9.75 -4.85
C GLY A 73 -10.51 9.05 -3.52
N LYS A 74 -11.65 9.25 -2.86
CA LYS A 74 -11.87 8.89 -1.44
C LYS A 74 -10.86 9.65 -0.55
N ALA A 75 -11.15 9.81 0.73
CA ALA A 75 -10.04 9.63 1.62
C ALA A 75 -9.62 8.18 1.35
N GLU A 76 -8.56 7.94 0.56
CA GLU A 76 -7.73 6.81 0.91
C GLU A 76 -7.28 7.16 2.33
N ALA A 77 -8.12 6.79 3.31
CA ALA A 77 -7.67 6.57 4.66
C ALA A 77 -6.39 5.80 4.43
N LYS A 78 -5.23 6.47 4.66
CA LYS A 78 -3.91 5.88 4.40
C LYS A 78 -4.06 4.44 4.81
N PRO A 79 -3.98 3.46 3.87
CA PRO A 79 -4.44 2.11 4.14
C PRO A 79 -3.87 1.76 5.50
N GLU A 80 -4.75 1.47 6.47
CA GLU A 80 -4.34 1.39 7.87
C GLU A 80 -3.05 0.58 7.88
N PRO A 81 -1.96 1.16 8.40
CA PRO A 81 -0.64 0.59 8.17
C PRO A 81 -0.68 -0.84 8.66
N LEU A 82 -0.42 -1.79 7.75
CA LEU A 82 -0.55 -3.23 8.02
C LEU A 82 0.10 -3.54 9.37
N THR A 83 -0.70 -3.94 10.35
CA THR A 83 -0.21 -4.33 11.67
C THR A 83 0.13 -5.82 11.68
N LEU A 84 0.89 -6.27 12.67
CA LEU A 84 1.13 -7.69 12.88
C LEU A 84 -0.18 -8.44 13.13
N GLU A 85 -1.10 -7.88 13.93
CA GLU A 85 -2.42 -8.48 14.15
C GLU A 85 -3.14 -8.71 12.82
N LYS A 86 -3.26 -7.67 11.99
CA LYS A 86 -3.94 -7.79 10.71
C LYS A 86 -3.25 -8.77 9.76
N LEU A 87 -1.91 -8.78 9.76
CA LEU A 87 -1.14 -9.72 8.96
C LEU A 87 -1.39 -11.18 9.38
N PHE A 88 -1.38 -11.47 10.68
CA PHE A 88 -1.63 -12.81 11.18
C PHE A 88 -3.09 -13.26 10.98
N GLU A 89 -4.06 -12.34 11.05
CA GLU A 89 -5.46 -12.61 10.69
C GLU A 89 -5.57 -13.07 9.24
N LEU A 90 -5.06 -12.27 8.30
CA LEU A 90 -5.13 -12.58 6.86
C LEU A 90 -4.45 -13.92 6.54
N TYR A 91 -3.27 -14.18 7.12
CA TYR A 91 -2.61 -15.47 6.97
C TYR A 91 -3.42 -16.63 7.60
N GLY A 92 -4.08 -16.35 8.72
CA GLY A 92 -4.98 -17.26 9.44
C GLY A 92 -6.21 -17.63 8.63
N GLU A 93 -6.73 -16.71 7.82
CA GLU A 93 -7.90 -16.90 6.96
C GLU A 93 -7.54 -17.55 5.62
N GLU A 94 -6.44 -17.13 4.99
CA GLU A 94 -6.13 -17.53 3.61
C GLU A 94 -5.23 -18.77 3.54
N VAL A 95 -4.25 -18.89 4.43
CA VAL A 95 -3.20 -19.92 4.33
C VAL A 95 -3.44 -21.05 5.32
N THR A 96 -3.76 -20.71 6.56
CA THR A 96 -3.87 -21.70 7.65
C THR A 96 -4.91 -22.80 7.37
N PRO A 97 -6.10 -22.53 6.81
CA PRO A 97 -7.11 -23.58 6.59
C PRO A 97 -6.69 -24.66 5.59
N THR A 98 -5.75 -24.33 4.69
CA THR A 98 -5.19 -25.29 3.70
C THR A 98 -4.27 -26.33 4.33
N LYS A 99 -3.83 -26.11 5.58
CA LYS A 99 -2.89 -26.99 6.29
C LYS A 99 -3.64 -28.06 7.10
N VAL A 100 -2.95 -29.16 7.42
CA VAL A 100 -3.49 -30.22 8.29
C VAL A 100 -3.80 -29.70 9.70
N ALA A 101 -4.80 -30.28 10.37
CA ALA A 101 -5.35 -29.79 11.65
C ALA A 101 -4.30 -29.53 12.75
N ARG A 102 -3.31 -30.43 12.88
CA ARG A 102 -2.20 -30.26 13.84
C ARG A 102 -1.40 -28.99 13.57
N VAL A 103 -1.16 -28.68 12.29
CA VAL A 103 -0.42 -27.47 11.89
C VAL A 103 -1.28 -26.24 12.10
N GLN A 104 -2.58 -26.30 11.79
CA GLN A 104 -3.51 -25.19 12.10
C GLN A 104 -3.52 -24.83 13.58
N HIS A 105 -3.58 -25.84 14.46
CA HIS A 105 -3.52 -25.60 15.90
C HIS A 105 -2.20 -24.93 16.31
N ARG A 106 -1.07 -25.41 15.78
CA ARG A 106 0.23 -24.79 16.03
C ARG A 106 0.30 -23.35 15.53
N ASP A 107 -0.22 -23.07 14.35
CA ASP A 107 -0.25 -21.72 13.77
C ASP A 107 -1.08 -20.79 14.67
N ARG A 108 -2.25 -21.21 15.15
CA ARG A 108 -3.06 -20.42 16.11
C ARG A 108 -2.30 -20.11 17.41
N VAL A 109 -1.63 -21.11 17.98
CA VAL A 109 -0.81 -20.94 19.20
C VAL A 109 0.37 -20.01 18.93
N GLY A 110 1.04 -20.18 17.78
CA GLY A 110 2.15 -19.36 17.34
C GLY A 110 1.76 -17.91 17.12
N THR A 111 0.64 -17.67 16.43
CA THR A 111 0.07 -16.33 16.20
C THR A 111 -0.13 -15.59 17.52
N ARG A 112 -0.84 -16.20 18.47
CA ARG A 112 -1.08 -15.60 19.78
C ARG A 112 0.23 -15.26 20.49
N MET A 113 1.17 -16.20 20.51
CA MET A 113 2.48 -16.02 21.13
C MET A 113 3.28 -14.86 20.51
N PHE A 114 3.30 -14.76 19.18
CA PHE A 114 4.02 -13.68 18.50
C PHE A 114 3.36 -12.32 18.70
N LEU A 115 2.03 -12.24 18.70
CA LEU A 115 1.29 -11.00 18.96
C LEU A 115 1.51 -10.52 20.40
N ASP A 116 1.46 -11.43 21.37
CA ASP A 116 1.70 -11.11 22.78
C ASP A 116 3.16 -10.63 23.01
N PHE A 117 4.13 -11.16 22.26
CA PHE A 117 5.54 -10.80 22.41
C PHE A 117 5.98 -9.55 21.62
N LEU A 118 5.58 -9.44 20.35
CA LEU A 118 6.03 -8.38 19.43
C LEU A 118 5.14 -7.14 19.48
N GLY A 119 3.90 -7.29 19.95
CA GLY A 119 2.85 -6.26 19.96
C GLY A 119 1.93 -6.36 18.75
N ARG A 120 0.62 -6.24 18.99
CA ARG A 120 -0.44 -6.36 17.97
C ARG A 120 -0.39 -5.27 16.92
N ASP A 121 -0.28 -4.01 17.37
CA ASP A 121 -0.30 -2.82 16.53
C ASP A 121 1.04 -2.54 15.83
N ARG A 122 2.06 -3.36 16.09
CA ARG A 122 3.38 -3.15 15.51
C ARG A 122 3.34 -3.40 14.01
N ARG A 123 4.07 -2.58 13.24
CA ARG A 123 4.20 -2.76 11.79
C ARG A 123 5.26 -3.82 11.44
N PRO A 124 4.99 -4.77 10.54
CA PRO A 124 5.94 -5.82 10.16
C PRO A 124 7.30 -5.29 9.68
N GLU A 125 7.32 -4.18 8.94
CA GLU A 125 8.56 -3.57 8.42
C GLU A 125 9.48 -2.99 9.51
N THR A 126 8.99 -2.85 10.74
CA THR A 126 9.79 -2.39 11.89
C THR A 126 10.47 -3.52 12.64
N LEU A 127 10.22 -4.78 12.26
CA LEU A 127 10.90 -5.92 12.85
C LEU A 127 12.38 -5.90 12.48
N SER A 128 13.22 -6.15 13.48
CA SER A 128 14.67 -6.08 13.36
C SER A 128 15.34 -7.36 13.86
N GLN A 129 16.64 -7.51 13.56
CA GLN A 129 17.45 -8.58 14.12
C GLN A 129 17.42 -8.60 15.66
N ARG A 130 17.28 -7.44 16.31
CA ARG A 130 17.19 -7.36 17.78
C ARG A 130 15.94 -8.04 18.32
N ASP A 131 14.82 -7.92 17.61
CA ASP A 131 13.56 -8.59 17.99
C ASP A 131 13.70 -10.10 17.85
N TRP A 132 14.39 -10.54 16.79
CA TRP A 132 14.69 -11.94 16.53
C TRP A 132 15.55 -12.57 17.64
N ASP A 133 16.66 -11.92 17.98
CA ASP A 133 17.58 -12.40 19.02
C ASP A 133 16.91 -12.38 20.41
N ARG A 134 16.10 -11.35 20.68
CA ARG A 134 15.29 -11.26 21.91
C ARG A 134 14.30 -12.42 21.98
N PHE A 135 13.56 -12.70 20.90
CA PHE A 135 12.63 -13.84 20.87
C PHE A 135 13.34 -15.14 21.21
N ILE A 136 14.48 -15.43 20.56
CA ILE A 136 15.24 -16.67 20.81
C ILE A 136 15.63 -16.80 22.28
N ARG A 137 16.19 -15.73 22.87
CA ARG A 137 16.62 -15.73 24.27
C ARG A 137 15.46 -15.94 25.23
N GLU A 138 14.39 -15.18 25.06
CA GLU A 138 13.22 -15.22 25.95
C GLU A 138 12.43 -16.53 25.81
N ARG A 139 12.30 -17.05 24.59
CA ARG A 139 11.67 -18.35 24.31
C ARG A 139 12.50 -19.51 24.88
N ARG A 140 13.83 -19.47 24.73
CA ARG A 140 14.74 -20.46 25.33
C ARG A 140 14.66 -20.45 26.85
N ALA A 141 14.53 -19.27 27.46
CA ALA A 141 14.36 -19.12 28.91
C ALA A 141 12.96 -19.53 29.41
N GLY A 142 12.01 -19.81 28.51
CA GLY A 142 10.63 -20.15 28.87
C GLY A 142 9.75 -18.96 29.23
N ARG A 143 10.23 -17.73 29.02
CA ARG A 143 9.48 -16.50 29.31
C ARG A 143 8.41 -16.17 28.26
N ILE A 144 8.49 -16.82 27.09
CA ILE A 144 7.50 -16.72 26.02
C ILE A 144 6.93 -18.12 25.74
N GLY A 145 5.63 -18.16 25.45
CA GLY A 145 4.92 -19.37 25.05
C GLY A 145 4.02 -19.92 26.14
N PRO A 146 3.11 -20.84 25.78
CA PRO A 146 1.96 -21.21 26.62
C PRO A 146 2.33 -21.96 27.90
N SER A 147 3.48 -22.63 27.92
CA SER A 147 3.89 -23.48 29.04
C SER A 147 4.66 -22.75 30.14
N GLY A 148 5.16 -21.53 29.89
CA GLY A 148 6.08 -20.83 30.80
C GLY A 148 7.38 -21.60 31.07
N LYS A 149 7.74 -22.57 30.23
CA LYS A 149 8.88 -23.48 30.41
C LYS A 149 9.88 -23.32 29.26
N PRO A 150 11.19 -23.49 29.54
CA PRO A 150 12.22 -23.58 28.51
C PRO A 150 11.84 -24.59 27.42
N VAL A 151 12.18 -24.28 26.18
CA VAL A 151 11.95 -25.18 25.05
C VAL A 151 13.24 -25.50 24.31
N SER A 152 13.23 -26.63 23.61
CA SER A 152 14.34 -27.06 22.76
C SER A 152 14.60 -26.07 21.62
N ASN A 153 15.84 -26.04 21.12
CA ASN A 153 16.19 -25.28 19.93
C ASN A 153 15.33 -25.66 18.72
N ARG A 154 14.89 -26.93 18.62
CA ARG A 154 14.00 -27.39 17.55
C ARG A 154 12.63 -26.70 17.60
N THR A 155 12.09 -26.48 18.79
CA THR A 155 10.83 -25.75 18.97
C THR A 155 10.99 -24.30 18.51
N ILE A 156 12.07 -23.64 18.94
CA ILE A 156 12.36 -22.25 18.56
C ILE A 156 12.51 -22.12 17.04
N GLU A 157 13.21 -23.05 16.41
CA GLU A 157 13.37 -23.08 14.94
C GLU A 157 12.02 -23.20 14.23
N LEU A 158 11.12 -24.06 14.72
CA LEU A 158 9.78 -24.20 14.14
C LEU A 158 8.92 -22.94 14.32
N ASP A 159 9.00 -22.30 15.48
CA ASP A 159 8.31 -21.05 15.77
C ASP A 159 8.80 -19.94 14.80
N LEU A 160 10.11 -19.82 14.62
CA LEU A 160 10.72 -18.84 13.71
C LEU A 160 10.44 -19.13 12.23
N LYS A 161 10.40 -20.40 11.83
CA LYS A 161 9.98 -20.81 10.48
C LYS A 161 8.54 -20.41 10.19
N PHE A 162 7.66 -20.51 11.19
CA PHE A 162 6.30 -20.04 11.06
C PHE A 162 6.26 -18.52 10.86
N LEU A 163 6.95 -17.73 11.69
CA LEU A 163 7.03 -16.27 11.52
C LEU A 163 7.55 -15.89 10.12
N LEU A 164 8.63 -16.52 9.65
CA LEU A 164 9.14 -16.28 8.30
C LEU A 164 8.14 -16.65 7.21
N ALA A 165 7.39 -17.74 7.37
CA ALA A 165 6.37 -18.13 6.40
C ALA A 165 5.27 -17.05 6.27
N VAL A 166 4.87 -16.45 7.40
CA VAL A 166 3.89 -15.34 7.42
C VAL A 166 4.46 -14.10 6.73
N LEU A 167 5.68 -13.68 7.11
CA LEU A 167 6.31 -12.49 6.53
C LEU A 167 6.58 -12.66 5.02
N ASN A 168 7.10 -13.82 4.60
CA ASN A 168 7.35 -14.11 3.19
C ASN A 168 6.06 -14.17 2.38
N TRP A 169 4.99 -14.72 2.95
CA TRP A 169 3.67 -14.68 2.31
C TRP A 169 3.22 -13.23 2.10
N ALA A 170 3.34 -12.38 3.13
CA ALA A 170 2.99 -10.96 3.03
C ALA A 170 3.73 -10.22 1.92
N THR A 171 5.01 -10.55 1.67
CA THR A 171 5.79 -9.94 0.59
C THR A 171 5.38 -10.38 -0.81
N LYS A 172 4.75 -11.56 -0.94
CA LYS A 172 4.35 -12.14 -2.23
C LYS A 172 2.89 -11.87 -2.59
N SER A 173 2.05 -11.65 -1.58
CA SER A 173 0.63 -11.36 -1.74
C SER A 173 0.33 -9.88 -1.99
N ARG A 174 1.37 -9.03 -2.10
CA ARG A 174 1.27 -7.60 -2.42
C ARG A 174 1.44 -7.34 -3.91
#